data_AF-A0A3N5W4R7-F1
#
_entry.id   AF-A0A3N5W4R7-F1
#
_cell.length_a   1.000
_cell.length_b   1.000
_cell.length_c   1.000
_cell.angle_alpha   90.00
_cell.angle_beta   90.00
_cell.angle_gamma   90.00
#
_symmetry.space_group_name_H-M   'P 1'
#
loop_
_entity.id
_entity.type
_entity.pdbx_description
1 polymer ?
#
loop_
_entity_poly.entity_id
_entity_poly.type
_entity_poly.pdbx_seq_one_letter_code
_entity_poly.pdbx_strand_id
1 'polypeptide(L)'
;GAFTGADRKKHGLMEVADGGVLFLDEISSMPLDIQAKLLRALEERAFRRVGGTNLIHVDVQLLAASNRDLKTMIRDGQFREDLYYRLKVVDLHLPPLRERGSDIPELVGHFLRMQNARQGMNVTDVTPRAIEAMMAYSWPGNIRELSNTVERAMLFCDGETIDLPELPTDIVRAGEAGAAAAG
;
A
#
# COMPACT_ATOMS: atom_id res chain seq x y z
N GLY A 1 6.06 37.73 1.03
CA GLY A 1 5.97 37.96 2.49
C GLY A 1 7.00 37.08 3.17
N ALA A 2 7.84 37.67 4.00
CA ALA A 2 8.93 37.00 4.70
C ALA A 2 8.41 35.88 5.61
N PHE A 3 8.79 34.64 5.32
CA PHE A 3 8.43 33.45 6.10
C PHE A 3 9.54 33.21 7.13
N THR A 4 9.47 33.89 8.27
CA THR A 4 10.43 33.75 9.37
C THR A 4 9.99 32.59 10.27
N GLY A 5 10.56 31.41 10.05
CA GLY A 5 10.37 30.23 10.92
C GLY A 5 11.46 29.17 10.82
N ALA A 6 12.62 29.51 10.24
CA ALA A 6 13.66 28.55 9.88
C ALA A 6 14.78 28.47 10.94
N ASP A 7 14.44 28.13 12.19
CA ASP A 7 15.44 27.99 13.27
C ASP A 7 16.04 26.57 13.39
N ARG A 8 15.58 25.62 12.57
CA ARG A 8 16.26 24.32 12.39
C ARG A 8 16.25 23.91 10.93
N LYS A 9 17.45 23.64 10.38
CA LYS A 9 17.62 23.03 9.06
C LYS A 9 16.95 21.66 9.06
N LYS A 10 15.82 21.50 8.37
CA LYS A 10 15.26 20.18 8.07
C LYS A 10 15.81 19.71 6.73
N HIS A 11 16.51 18.57 6.72
CA HIS A 11 16.94 17.91 5.50
C HIS A 11 15.72 17.40 4.73
N GLY A 12 15.77 17.49 3.39
CA GLY A 12 14.75 16.92 2.52
C GLY A 12 14.84 15.39 2.43
N LEU A 13 13.77 14.73 1.98
CA LEU A 13 13.74 13.25 1.90
C LEU A 13 14.84 12.67 1.00
N MET A 14 15.20 13.33 -0.10
CA MET A 14 16.31 12.91 -0.95
C MET A 14 17.68 13.02 -0.27
N GLU A 15 17.88 14.04 0.59
CA GLU A 15 19.11 14.17 1.38
C GLU A 15 19.20 13.09 2.46
N VAL A 16 18.07 12.74 3.08
CA VAL A 16 18.01 11.68 4.10
C VAL A 16 18.24 10.31 3.48
N ALA A 17 17.83 10.11 2.24
CA ALA A 17 17.96 8.85 1.51
C ALA A 17 19.30 8.71 0.74
N ASP A 18 20.23 9.66 0.88
CA ASP A 18 21.52 9.62 0.19
C ASP A 18 22.31 8.35 0.54
N GLY A 19 22.80 7.66 -0.49
CA GLY A 19 23.41 6.32 -0.41
C GLY A 19 22.41 5.17 -0.21
N GLY A 20 21.10 5.42 -0.28
CA GLY A 20 20.05 4.46 0.02
C GLY A 20 18.88 4.45 -0.97
N VAL A 21 17.70 4.10 -0.47
CA VAL A 21 16.46 3.99 -1.26
C VAL A 21 15.46 5.06 -0.85
N LEU A 22 14.92 5.80 -1.82
CA LEU A 22 13.76 6.66 -1.63
C LEU A 22 12.52 5.94 -2.15
N PHE A 23 11.58 5.64 -1.26
CA PHE A 23 10.27 5.13 -1.63
C PHE A 23 9.26 6.28 -1.74
N LEU A 24 8.62 6.41 -2.89
CA LEU A 24 7.53 7.35 -3.14
C LEU A 24 6.22 6.58 -3.31
N ASP A 25 5.43 6.53 -2.24
CA ASP A 25 4.05 6.03 -2.32
C ASP A 25 3.16 7.06 -3.03
N GLU A 26 2.15 6.57 -3.75
CA GLU A 26 1.18 7.37 -4.50
C GLU A 26 1.78 8.50 -5.36
N ILE A 27 2.81 8.19 -6.17
CA ILE A 27 3.48 9.17 -7.03
C ILE A 27 2.51 9.89 -8.00
N SER A 28 1.39 9.26 -8.32
CA SER A 28 0.28 9.85 -9.08
C SER A 28 -0.35 11.09 -8.44
N SER A 29 -0.22 11.27 -7.13
CA SER A 29 -0.74 12.45 -6.42
C SER A 29 0.15 13.69 -6.56
N MET A 30 1.38 13.51 -7.07
CA MET A 30 2.38 14.56 -7.15
C MET A 30 1.96 15.66 -8.14
N PRO A 31 1.98 16.95 -7.76
CA PRO A 31 1.73 18.05 -8.69
C PRO A 31 2.78 18.12 -9.82
N LEU A 32 2.39 18.58 -11.01
CA LEU A 32 3.25 18.62 -12.21
C LEU A 32 4.57 19.40 -12.01
N ASP A 33 4.57 20.47 -11.21
CA ASP A 33 5.78 21.25 -10.94
C ASP A 33 6.76 20.49 -10.04
N ILE A 34 6.25 19.65 -9.13
CA ILE A 34 7.07 18.74 -8.32
C ILE A 34 7.57 17.58 -9.17
N GLN A 35 6.75 17.04 -10.07
CA GLN A 35 7.18 16.01 -11.03
C GLN A 35 8.37 16.50 -11.87
N ALA A 36 8.33 17.75 -12.35
CA ALA A 36 9.44 18.35 -13.10
C ALA A 36 10.72 18.49 -12.26
N LYS A 37 10.60 18.85 -10.98
CA LYS A 37 11.74 18.93 -10.05
C LYS A 37 12.32 17.55 -9.74
N LEU A 38 11.46 16.54 -9.56
CA LEU A 38 11.88 15.16 -9.36
C LEU A 38 12.63 14.63 -10.58
N LEU A 39 12.10 14.83 -11.78
CA LEU A 39 12.77 14.42 -13.02
C LEU A 39 14.19 15.00 -13.10
N ARG A 40 14.33 16.32 -12.90
CA ARG A 40 15.66 16.97 -12.88
C ARG A 40 16.58 16.36 -11.83
N ALA A 41 16.07 16.08 -10.64
CA ALA A 41 16.87 15.45 -9.59
C ALA A 41 17.34 14.04 -9.96
N LEU A 42 16.52 13.27 -10.68
CA LEU A 42 16.87 11.92 -11.17
C LEU A 42 17.82 11.93 -12.37
N GLU A 43 17.79 12.98 -13.18
CA GLU A 43 18.70 13.16 -14.32
C GLU A 43 20.06 13.70 -13.88
N GLU A 44 20.07 14.76 -13.08
CA GLU A 44 21.29 15.45 -12.62
C GLU A 44 21.95 14.76 -11.41
N ARG A 45 21.25 13.81 -10.76
CA ARG A 45 21.63 13.26 -9.44
C ARG A 45 21.94 14.35 -8.42
N ALA A 46 21.18 15.44 -8.53
CA ALA A 46 21.41 16.63 -7.74
C ALA A 46 20.15 17.50 -7.71
N PHE A 47 19.98 18.27 -6.64
CA PHE A 47 18.86 19.19 -6.54
C PHE A 47 19.22 20.45 -5.75
N ARG A 48 18.32 21.43 -5.77
CA ARG A 48 18.41 22.64 -4.93
C ARG A 48 17.28 22.66 -3.93
N ARG A 49 17.56 23.08 -2.70
CA ARG A 49 16.52 23.34 -1.71
C ARG A 49 15.59 24.45 -2.19
N VAL A 50 14.35 24.45 -1.71
CA VAL A 50 13.40 25.53 -1.99
C VAL A 50 13.99 26.86 -1.51
N GLY A 51 14.13 27.82 -2.42
CA GLY A 51 14.74 29.13 -2.15
C GLY A 51 16.28 29.11 -2.02
N GLY A 52 16.92 27.95 -2.14
CA GLY A 52 18.38 27.81 -2.13
C GLY A 52 18.96 27.83 -3.55
N THR A 53 20.20 28.32 -3.66
CA THR A 53 20.95 28.34 -4.92
C THR A 53 21.97 27.22 -5.02
N ASN A 54 22.40 26.68 -3.87
CA ASN A 54 23.39 25.62 -3.80
C ASN A 54 22.82 24.29 -4.32
N LEU A 55 23.58 23.68 -5.23
CA LEU A 55 23.33 22.34 -5.73
C LEU A 55 23.80 21.31 -4.69
N ILE A 56 22.98 20.30 -4.44
CA ILE A 56 23.25 19.19 -3.52
C ILE A 56 23.22 17.92 -4.36
N HIS A 57 24.36 17.22 -4.43
CA HIS A 57 24.45 15.93 -5.08
C HIS A 57 23.91 14.84 -4.16
N VAL A 58 23.21 13.86 -4.74
CA VAL A 58 22.67 12.70 -4.03
C VAL A 58 22.77 11.45 -4.88
N ASP A 59 23.03 10.32 -4.25
CA ASP A 59 22.99 9.00 -4.87
C ASP A 59 21.86 8.18 -4.25
N VAL A 60 20.73 8.08 -4.95
CA VAL A 60 19.52 7.48 -4.41
C VAL A 60 18.90 6.53 -5.42
N GLN A 61 18.60 5.31 -4.97
CA GLN A 61 17.74 4.39 -5.72
C GLN A 61 16.27 4.76 -5.48
N LEU A 62 15.53 5.04 -6.55
CA LEU A 62 14.12 5.39 -6.44
C LEU A 62 13.23 4.16 -6.61
N LEU A 63 12.28 3.98 -5.69
CA LEU A 63 11.15 3.07 -5.84
C LEU A 63 9.86 3.90 -5.78
N ALA A 64 8.99 3.77 -6.78
CA ALA A 64 7.75 4.52 -6.85
C ALA A 64 6.55 3.56 -6.95
N ALA A 65 5.48 3.89 -6.24
CA ALA A 65 4.20 3.17 -6.31
C ALA A 65 3.09 4.12 -6.76
N SER A 66 2.10 3.57 -7.46
CA SER A 66 0.91 4.28 -7.89
C SER A 66 -0.30 3.37 -7.79
N ASN A 67 -1.41 3.91 -7.28
CA ASN A 67 -2.73 3.26 -7.29
C ASN A 67 -3.57 3.65 -8.51
N ARG A 68 -3.07 4.58 -9.35
CA ARG A 68 -3.72 5.03 -10.59
C ARG A 68 -2.92 4.60 -11.82
N ASP A 69 -3.62 4.42 -12.94
CA ASP A 69 -2.98 4.20 -14.24
C ASP A 69 -2.31 5.48 -14.74
N LEU A 70 -0.98 5.52 -14.63
CA LEU A 70 -0.16 6.65 -15.05
C LEU A 70 -0.26 6.91 -16.57
N LYS A 71 -0.50 5.90 -17.42
CA LYS A 71 -0.67 6.13 -18.86
C LYS A 71 -1.94 6.94 -19.15
N THR A 72 -3.01 6.64 -18.43
CA THR A 72 -4.24 7.44 -18.52
C THR A 72 -4.01 8.85 -18.01
N MET A 73 -3.32 9.02 -16.88
CA MET A 73 -2.98 10.35 -16.36
C MET A 73 -2.09 11.18 -17.29
N ILE A 74 -1.20 10.56 -18.08
CA ILE A 74 -0.43 11.25 -19.11
C ILE A 74 -1.36 11.80 -20.21
N ARG A 75 -2.31 11.00 -20.69
CA ARG A 75 -3.29 11.45 -21.70
C ARG A 75 -4.13 12.62 -21.20
N ASP A 76 -4.46 12.62 -19.92
CA ASP A 76 -5.24 13.68 -19.27
C ASP A 76 -4.39 14.91 -18.87
N GLY A 77 -3.08 14.90 -19.17
CA GLY A 77 -2.15 15.98 -18.82
C GLY A 77 -1.88 16.12 -17.31
N GLN A 78 -2.19 15.09 -16.52
CA GLN A 78 -2.02 15.06 -15.06
C GLN A 78 -0.69 14.45 -14.63
N PHE A 79 0.02 13.77 -15.53
CA PHE A 79 1.33 13.18 -15.26
C PHE A 79 2.27 13.42 -16.43
N ARG A 80 3.54 13.72 -16.15
CA ARG A 80 4.52 13.98 -17.20
C ARG A 80 5.00 12.68 -17.84
N GLU A 81 5.00 12.66 -19.17
CA GLU A 81 5.44 11.51 -19.96
C GLU A 81 6.95 11.21 -19.77
N ASP A 82 7.78 12.25 -19.69
CA ASP A 82 9.23 12.11 -19.48
C ASP A 82 9.57 11.45 -18.14
N LEU A 83 8.92 11.87 -17.06
CA LEU A 83 9.06 11.25 -15.75
C LEU A 83 8.58 9.79 -15.78
N TYR A 84 7.47 9.49 -16.45
CA TYR A 84 6.96 8.13 -16.55
C TYR A 84 7.99 7.16 -17.15
N TYR A 85 8.59 7.53 -18.28
CA TYR A 85 9.60 6.68 -18.91
C TYR A 85 10.91 6.61 -18.12
N ARG A 86 11.25 7.66 -17.35
CA ARG A 86 12.39 7.62 -16.43
C ARG A 86 12.18 6.63 -15.29
N LEU A 87 10.94 6.47 -14.82
CA LEU A 87 10.57 5.53 -13.76
C LEU A 87 10.36 4.10 -14.26
N LYS A 88 9.82 3.94 -15.48
CA LYS A 88 9.42 2.66 -16.06
C LYS A 88 10.62 1.87 -16.64
N VAL A 89 11.67 1.72 -15.85
CA VAL A 89 12.78 0.80 -16.17
C VAL A 89 12.41 -0.62 -15.75
N VAL A 90 11.83 -0.76 -14.57
CA VAL A 90 11.28 -2.03 -14.05
C VAL A 90 9.86 -1.75 -13.56
N ASP A 91 8.90 -2.56 -13.99
CA ASP A 91 7.49 -2.42 -13.64
C ASP A 91 7.02 -3.69 -12.95
N LEU A 92 6.46 -3.55 -11.74
CA LEU A 92 5.92 -4.65 -10.96
C LEU A 92 4.44 -4.38 -10.70
N HIS A 93 3.58 -5.15 -11.36
CA HIS A 93 2.16 -5.11 -11.09
C HIS A 93 1.81 -6.00 -9.90
N LEU A 94 1.23 -5.40 -8.86
CA LEU A 94 0.69 -6.14 -7.71
C LEU A 94 -0.81 -6.34 -7.91
N PRO A 95 -1.28 -7.56 -8.25
CA PRO A 95 -2.70 -7.79 -8.45
C PRO A 95 -3.47 -7.70 -7.12
N PRO A 96 -4.73 -7.25 -7.15
CA PRO A 96 -5.58 -7.14 -5.98
C PRO A 96 -5.92 -8.52 -5.40
N LEU A 97 -6.31 -8.55 -4.13
CA LEU A 97 -6.53 -9.78 -3.37
C LEU A 97 -7.58 -10.72 -4.00
N ARG A 98 -8.62 -10.17 -4.64
CA ARG A 98 -9.64 -10.94 -5.39
C ARG A 98 -9.07 -11.80 -6.53
N GLU A 99 -7.92 -11.44 -7.09
CA GLU A 99 -7.25 -12.19 -8.16
C GLU A 99 -6.27 -13.23 -7.61
N ARG A 100 -6.10 -13.28 -6.28
CA ARG A 100 -5.18 -14.17 -5.56
C ARG A 100 -5.82 -14.73 -4.28
N GLY A 101 -7.08 -15.14 -4.38
CA GLY A 101 -7.85 -15.66 -3.24
C GLY A 101 -7.19 -16.88 -2.56
N SER A 102 -6.34 -17.62 -3.28
CA SER A 102 -5.53 -18.71 -2.72
C SER A 102 -4.54 -18.27 -1.64
N ASP A 103 -4.15 -16.98 -1.60
CA ASP A 103 -3.22 -16.44 -0.62
C ASP A 103 -3.91 -16.16 0.74
N ILE A 104 -5.25 -16.12 0.76
CA ILE A 104 -6.04 -15.70 1.94
C ILE A 104 -5.78 -16.57 3.17
N PRO A 105 -5.78 -17.92 3.11
CA PRO A 105 -5.54 -18.75 4.30
C PRO A 105 -4.18 -18.46 4.96
N GLU A 106 -3.12 -18.28 4.15
CA GLU A 106 -1.78 -17.98 4.66
C GLU A 106 -1.71 -16.58 5.28
N LEU A 107 -2.31 -15.59 4.63
CA LEU A 107 -2.41 -14.22 5.15
C LEU A 107 -3.20 -14.16 6.47
N VAL A 108 -4.32 -14.88 6.56
CA VAL A 108 -5.12 -15.00 7.79
C VAL A 108 -4.28 -15.59 8.91
N GLY A 109 -3.59 -16.71 8.65
CA GLY A 109 -2.68 -17.33 9.63
C GLY A 109 -1.56 -16.39 10.07
N HIS A 110 -1.01 -15.58 9.16
CA HIS A 110 -0.04 -14.55 9.50
C HIS A 110 -0.63 -13.48 10.44
N PHE A 111 -1.82 -12.96 10.13
CA PHE A 111 -2.47 -11.94 10.95
C PHE A 111 -2.88 -12.45 12.32
N LEU A 112 -3.37 -13.69 12.44
CA LEU A 112 -3.64 -14.31 13.75
C LEU A 112 -2.39 -14.32 14.63
N ARG A 113 -1.26 -14.82 14.11
CA ARG A 113 0.02 -14.86 14.87
C ARG A 113 0.48 -13.46 15.27
N MET A 114 0.41 -12.52 14.34
CA MET A 114 0.81 -11.13 14.59
C MET A 114 -0.06 -10.48 15.68
N GLN A 115 -1.37 -10.67 15.64
CA GLN A 115 -2.30 -10.04 16.58
C GLN A 115 -2.31 -10.72 17.95
N ASN A 116 -2.21 -12.05 18.02
CA ASN A 116 -2.04 -12.77 19.29
C ASN A 116 -0.79 -12.26 20.04
N ALA A 117 0.34 -12.11 19.34
CA ALA A 117 1.57 -11.60 19.92
C ALA A 117 1.46 -10.15 20.39
N ARG A 118 0.67 -9.31 19.71
CA ARG A 118 0.51 -7.89 20.04
C ARG A 118 -0.52 -7.64 21.15
N GLN A 119 -1.58 -8.44 21.22
CA GLN A 119 -2.74 -8.20 22.07
C GLN A 119 -2.88 -9.20 23.22
N GLY A 120 -2.04 -10.25 23.26
CA GLY A 120 -2.11 -11.29 24.29
C GLY A 120 -3.34 -12.19 24.16
N MET A 121 -3.83 -12.40 22.93
CA MET A 121 -4.95 -13.29 22.62
C MET A 121 -4.47 -14.71 22.29
N ASN A 122 -5.39 -15.67 22.26
CA ASN A 122 -5.13 -17.09 22.00
C ASN A 122 -6.00 -17.67 20.86
N VAL A 123 -6.36 -16.85 19.86
CA VAL A 123 -7.12 -17.35 18.70
C VAL A 123 -6.16 -18.06 17.75
N THR A 124 -6.22 -19.38 17.66
CA THR A 124 -5.25 -20.20 16.94
C THR A 124 -5.67 -20.58 15.54
N ASP A 125 -6.98 -20.55 15.23
CA ASP A 125 -7.50 -21.09 13.98
C ASP A 125 -8.73 -20.35 13.44
N VAL A 126 -9.11 -20.65 12.21
CA VAL A 126 -10.35 -20.22 11.55
C VAL A 126 -11.01 -21.44 10.93
N THR A 127 -12.32 -21.61 11.13
CA THR A 127 -13.02 -22.77 10.58
C THR A 127 -12.96 -22.81 9.04
N PRO A 128 -13.00 -24.00 8.42
CA PRO A 128 -12.99 -24.12 6.96
C PRO A 128 -14.09 -23.30 6.26
N ARG A 129 -15.31 -23.31 6.81
CA ARG A 129 -16.44 -22.53 6.27
C ARG A 129 -16.22 -21.02 6.33
N ALA A 130 -15.55 -20.53 7.38
CA ALA A 130 -15.20 -19.13 7.50
C ALA A 130 -14.09 -18.75 6.52
N ILE A 131 -13.07 -19.60 6.34
CA ILE A 131 -12.05 -19.42 5.30
C ILE A 131 -12.66 -19.40 3.90
N GLU A 132 -13.58 -20.32 3.59
CA GLU A 132 -14.28 -20.35 2.29
C GLU A 132 -15.07 -19.06 2.05
N ALA A 133 -15.79 -18.55 3.06
CA ALA A 133 -16.49 -17.28 2.96
C ALA A 133 -15.53 -16.10 2.72
N MET A 134 -14.39 -16.09 3.43
CA MET A 134 -13.33 -15.10 3.22
C MET A 134 -12.72 -15.20 1.81
N MET A 135 -12.55 -16.41 1.27
CA MET A 135 -12.04 -16.62 -0.10
C MET A 135 -13.02 -16.19 -1.19
N ALA A 136 -14.33 -16.28 -0.93
CA ALA A 136 -15.38 -15.85 -1.86
C ALA A 136 -15.58 -14.32 -1.89
N TYR A 137 -15.11 -13.61 -0.86
CA TYR A 137 -15.26 -12.15 -0.78
C TYR A 137 -14.30 -11.40 -1.71
N SER A 138 -14.73 -10.26 -2.23
CA SER A 138 -14.00 -9.49 -3.26
C SER A 138 -12.89 -8.58 -2.71
N TRP A 139 -12.82 -8.39 -1.40
CA TRP A 139 -11.79 -7.61 -0.71
C TRP A 139 -11.46 -6.26 -1.37
N PRO A 140 -12.43 -5.32 -1.47
CA PRO A 140 -12.20 -4.00 -2.05
C PRO A 140 -11.06 -3.22 -1.35
N GLY A 141 -10.87 -3.41 -0.04
CA GLY A 141 -9.76 -2.85 0.73
C GLY A 141 -8.51 -3.74 0.80
N ASN A 142 -8.47 -4.83 0.03
CA ASN A 142 -7.34 -5.76 -0.09
C ASN A 142 -6.82 -6.22 1.28
N ILE A 143 -5.50 -6.32 1.42
CA ILE A 143 -4.80 -6.81 2.61
C ILE A 143 -5.14 -5.97 3.86
N ARG A 144 -5.39 -4.66 3.72
CA ARG A 144 -5.76 -3.79 4.86
C ARG A 144 -7.11 -4.19 5.43
N GLU A 145 -8.10 -4.41 4.57
CA GLU A 145 -9.42 -4.86 4.99
C GLU A 145 -9.37 -6.27 5.57
N LEU A 146 -8.61 -7.19 4.95
CA LEU A 146 -8.40 -8.54 5.48
C LEU A 146 -7.82 -8.51 6.90
N SER A 147 -6.74 -7.74 7.13
CA SER A 147 -6.12 -7.60 8.44
C SER A 147 -7.11 -7.05 9.48
N ASN A 148 -7.86 -6.01 9.14
CA ASN A 148 -8.85 -5.40 10.04
C ASN A 148 -10.00 -6.36 10.36
N THR A 149 -10.45 -7.13 9.38
CA THR A 149 -11.49 -8.15 9.55
C THR A 149 -11.01 -9.25 10.50
N VAL A 150 -9.79 -9.77 10.32
CA VAL A 150 -9.22 -10.80 11.20
C VAL A 150 -9.08 -10.25 12.62
N GLU A 151 -8.52 -9.05 12.78
CA GLU A 151 -8.38 -8.39 14.08
C GLU A 151 -9.74 -8.21 14.78
N ARG A 152 -10.74 -7.72 14.03
CA ARG A 152 -12.11 -7.59 14.54
C ARG A 152 -12.70 -8.92 14.96
N ALA A 153 -12.56 -9.96 14.13
CA ALA A 153 -13.10 -11.29 14.42
C ALA A 153 -12.46 -11.89 15.67
N MET A 154 -11.16 -11.68 15.87
CA MET A 154 -10.48 -12.09 17.12
C MET A 154 -11.10 -11.43 18.35
N LEU A 155 -11.43 -10.14 18.29
CA LEU A 155 -12.05 -9.41 19.42
C LEU A 155 -13.45 -9.92 19.80
N PHE A 156 -14.17 -10.52 18.86
CA PHE A 156 -15.49 -11.11 19.09
C PHE A 156 -15.46 -12.63 19.31
N CYS A 157 -14.28 -13.25 19.17
CA CYS A 157 -14.11 -14.68 19.35
C CYS A 157 -14.01 -15.00 20.84
N ASP A 158 -15.02 -15.68 21.38
CA ASP A 158 -15.02 -16.14 22.78
C ASP A 158 -14.09 -17.36 23.01
N GLY A 159 -13.53 -17.94 21.95
CA GLY A 159 -12.72 -19.16 21.98
C GLY A 159 -11.42 -19.05 21.20
N GLU A 160 -10.90 -20.20 20.75
CA GLU A 160 -9.62 -20.28 20.03
C GLU A 160 -9.79 -20.33 18.51
N THR A 161 -11.02 -20.37 18.00
CA THR A 161 -11.30 -20.56 16.58
C THR A 161 -12.36 -19.58 16.10
N ILE A 162 -12.02 -18.78 15.09
CA ILE A 162 -12.96 -17.86 14.43
C ILE A 162 -13.89 -18.65 13.52
N ASP A 163 -15.17 -18.28 13.55
CA ASP A 163 -16.21 -18.84 12.72
C ASP A 163 -17.04 -17.72 12.05
N LEU A 164 -18.07 -18.09 11.29
CA LEU A 164 -18.92 -17.16 10.55
C LEU A 164 -19.57 -16.06 11.42
N PRO A 165 -20.03 -16.32 12.66
CA PRO A 165 -20.65 -15.27 13.49
C PRO A 165 -19.71 -14.11 13.85
N GLU A 166 -18.40 -14.36 13.91
CA GLU A 166 -17.41 -13.33 14.22
C GLU A 166 -17.02 -12.50 12.98
N LEU A 167 -17.41 -12.94 11.78
CA LEU A 167 -17.12 -12.24 10.53
C LEU A 167 -18.18 -11.18 10.18
N PRO A 168 -17.79 -10.10 9.48
CA PRO A 168 -18.74 -9.16 8.90
C PRO A 168 -19.78 -9.84 7.98
N THR A 169 -21.03 -9.40 8.05
CA THR A 169 -22.16 -9.98 7.32
C THR A 169 -21.95 -10.03 5.81
N ASP A 170 -21.25 -9.05 5.23
CA ASP A 170 -21.00 -9.02 3.78
C ASP A 170 -20.05 -10.13 3.32
N ILE A 171 -19.13 -10.58 4.19
CA ILE A 171 -18.25 -11.72 3.92
C ILE A 171 -19.04 -13.02 4.02
N VAL A 172 -19.86 -13.17 5.05
CA VAL A 172 -20.72 -14.35 5.23
C VAL A 172 -21.64 -14.54 4.02
N ARG A 173 -22.29 -13.45 3.57
CA ARG A 173 -23.15 -13.47 2.37
C ARG A 173 -22.41 -13.84 1.09
N ALA A 174 -21.16 -13.40 0.94
CA ALA A 174 -20.34 -13.78 -0.21
C ALA A 174 -20.07 -15.29 -0.25
N GLY A 175 -19.82 -15.91 0.91
CA GLY A 175 -19.69 -17.36 1.04
C GLY A 175 -20.96 -18.11 0.64
N GLU A 176 -22.13 -17.66 1.12
CA GLU A 176 -23.42 -18.26 0.77
C GLU A 176 -23.72 -18.19 -0.73
N ALA A 177 -23.44 -17.04 -1.37
CA ALA A 177 -23.63 -16.85 -2.80
C ALA A 177 -22.68 -17.73 -3.64
N GLY A 178 -21.42 -17.89 -3.20
CA GLY A 178 -20.45 -18.77 -3.83
C GLY A 178 -20.87 -20.24 -3.76
N ALA A 179 -21.38 -20.69 -2.61
CA ALA A 179 -21.89 -22.05 -2.44
C ALA A 179 -23.12 -22.33 -3.30
N ALA A 180 -24.04 -21.37 -3.43
CA ALA A 180 -25.24 -21.51 -4.27
C ALA A 180 -24.95 -21.55 -5.78
N ALA A 181 -23.84 -20.95 -6.22
CA ALA A 181 -23.42 -20.99 -7.63
C ALA A 181 -22.67 -22.27 -8.02
N ALA A 182 -22.18 -23.04 -7.04
CA ALA A 182 -21.41 -24.27 -7.24
C ALA A 182 -22.25 -25.55 -7.16
N GLY A 183 -23.51 -25.46 -6.71
CA GLY A 183 -24.48 -26.57 -6.62
C GLY A 183 -25.51 -26.56 -7.74
#